data_AF-A0A7J4AWW9-F1
#
_entry.id   AF-A0A7J4AWW9-F1
#
_cell.length_a   1.000
_cell.length_b   1.000
_cell.length_c   1.000
_cell.angle_alpha   90.00
_cell.angle_beta   90.00
_cell.angle_gamma   90.00
#
_symmetry.space_group_name_H-M   'P 1'
#
loop_
_entity.id
_entity.type
_entity.pdbx_description
1 polymer ?
#
loop_
_entity_poly.entity_id
_entity_poly.type
_entity_poly.pdbx_seq_one_letter_code
_entity_poly.pdbx_strand_id
1 'polypeptide(L)'
;MRSIDLKTPRAILTSLEAEMAKRLEPEGYVYFRNHPNECRLWLPDFRNEVDFYNGEKKIAIEVEKSEVKRVVHAMLKLVNASMTFIPKVKYGVLVIPEVYARHSRKISPFFSRVKKELPFYFQKIIPYNCNLQDVLIIVYTPSLE
;
A
#
# COMPACT_ATOMS: atom_id res chain seq x y z
N MET A 1 5.28 -9.10 8.73
CA MET A 1 5.54 -7.79 8.11
C MET A 1 7.03 -7.53 8.11
N ARG A 2 7.62 -7.46 6.92
CA ARG A 2 9.01 -7.05 6.69
C ARG A 2 9.01 -5.60 6.21
N SER A 3 10.05 -4.82 6.54
CA SER A 3 10.18 -3.45 6.02
C SER A 3 11.52 -3.20 5.34
N ILE A 4 11.52 -2.36 4.31
CA ILE A 4 12.71 -1.88 3.59
C ILE A 4 12.70 -0.36 3.64
N ASP A 5 13.78 0.26 4.12
CA ASP A 5 13.93 1.71 4.17
C ASP A 5 14.72 2.21 2.95
N LEU A 6 14.18 3.19 2.23
CA LEU A 6 14.76 3.76 1.01
C LEU A 6 14.89 5.29 1.11
N LYS A 7 16.03 5.83 0.69
CA LYS A 7 16.16 7.27 0.45
C LYS A 7 15.60 7.61 -0.92
N THR A 8 14.61 8.50 -0.97
CA THR A 8 13.92 8.85 -2.22
C THR A 8 14.04 10.37 -2.49
N PRO A 9 14.56 10.79 -3.65
CA PRO A 9 14.63 12.19 -4.04
C PRO A 9 13.27 12.88 -4.02
N ARG A 10 13.22 14.14 -3.55
CA ARG A 10 11.97 14.90 -3.43
C ARG A 10 11.25 15.12 -4.75
N ALA A 11 11.99 15.32 -5.85
CA ALA A 11 11.43 15.41 -7.19
C ALA A 11 10.63 14.15 -7.55
N ILE A 12 11.16 12.97 -7.21
CA ILE A 12 10.51 11.68 -7.44
C ILE A 12 9.28 11.52 -6.56
N LEU A 13 9.25 12.03 -5.32
CA LEU A 13 8.07 11.90 -4.45
C LEU A 13 6.80 12.53 -5.04
N THR A 14 6.97 13.63 -5.78
CA THR A 14 5.86 14.34 -6.42
C THR A 14 5.29 13.53 -7.60
N SER A 15 6.13 12.73 -8.27
CA SER A 15 5.78 11.90 -9.41
C SER A 15 5.88 10.39 -9.12
N LEU A 16 5.88 9.98 -7.86
CA LEU A 16 6.29 8.63 -7.44
C LEU A 16 5.46 7.55 -8.12
N GLU A 17 4.14 7.71 -8.12
CA GLU A 17 3.23 6.74 -8.75
C GLU A 17 3.44 6.69 -10.27
N ALA A 18 3.72 7.81 -10.93
CA ALA A 18 3.98 7.83 -12.37
C ALA A 18 5.29 7.11 -12.72
N GLU A 19 6.33 7.33 -11.93
CA GLU A 19 7.62 6.63 -12.09
C GLU A 19 7.48 5.13 -11.78
N MET A 20 6.72 4.77 -10.74
CA MET A 20 6.40 3.39 -10.43
C MET A 20 5.60 2.72 -11.56
N ALA A 21 4.58 3.40 -12.11
CA ALA A 21 3.80 2.88 -13.23
C ALA A 21 4.69 2.49 -14.40
N LYS A 22 5.59 3.39 -14.81
CA LYS A 22 6.54 3.13 -15.90
C LYS A 22 7.45 1.93 -15.65
N ARG A 23 7.89 1.73 -14.40
CA ARG A 23 8.82 0.64 -14.04
C ARG A 23 8.12 -0.69 -13.81
N LEU A 24 6.87 -0.67 -13.37
CA LEU A 24 6.11 -1.87 -13.02
C LEU A 24 5.26 -2.41 -14.18
N GLU A 25 4.95 -1.60 -15.18
CA GLU A 25 4.20 -2.03 -16.38
C GLU A 25 4.85 -3.24 -17.08
N PRO A 26 6.19 -3.27 -17.35
CA PRO A 26 6.84 -4.45 -17.93
C PRO A 26 6.74 -5.72 -17.07
N GLU A 27 6.50 -5.56 -15.77
CA GLU A 27 6.35 -6.66 -14.80
C GLU A 27 4.90 -7.15 -14.68
N GLY A 28 3.99 -6.62 -15.51
CA GLY A 28 2.58 -6.99 -15.59
C GLY A 28 1.69 -6.31 -14.54
N TYR A 29 2.13 -5.18 -13.98
CA TYR A 29 1.28 -4.37 -13.10
C TYR A 29 0.49 -3.36 -13.90
N VAL A 30 -0.79 -3.21 -13.56
CA VAL A 30 -1.63 -2.11 -14.05
C VAL A 30 -1.75 -1.01 -13.01
N TYR A 31 -1.83 0.25 -13.47
CA TYR A 31 -1.97 1.43 -12.63
C TYR A 31 -3.43 1.92 -12.64
N PHE A 32 -4.01 2.17 -11.46
CA PHE A 32 -5.44 2.42 -11.30
C PHE A 32 -5.95 3.61 -12.12
N ARG A 33 -5.14 4.67 -12.29
CA ARG A 33 -5.58 5.86 -13.03
C ARG A 33 -5.85 5.56 -14.50
N ASN A 34 -5.18 4.55 -15.03
CA ASN A 34 -5.33 4.12 -16.42
C ASN A 34 -6.29 2.91 -16.49
N HIS A 35 -6.30 2.05 -15.48
CA HIS A 35 -7.03 0.77 -15.45
C HIS A 35 -7.87 0.59 -14.17
N PRO A 36 -8.87 1.45 -13.89
CA PRO A 36 -9.58 1.46 -12.61
C PRO A 36 -10.37 0.18 -12.34
N ASN A 37 -10.91 -0.46 -13.38
CA ASN A 37 -11.68 -1.69 -13.24
C ASN A 37 -10.80 -2.90 -12.88
N GLU A 38 -9.57 -2.94 -13.38
CA GLU A 38 -8.62 -4.02 -13.11
C GLU A 38 -8.03 -3.90 -11.70
N CYS A 39 -7.81 -2.67 -11.24
CA CYS A 39 -7.38 -2.40 -9.86
C CYS A 39 -8.50 -2.54 -8.82
N ARG A 40 -9.75 -2.74 -9.22
CA ARG A 40 -10.89 -2.90 -8.30
C ARG A 40 -10.95 -4.33 -7.77
N LEU A 41 -10.62 -4.50 -6.49
CA LEU A 41 -10.44 -5.82 -5.89
C LEU A 41 -11.74 -6.45 -5.38
N TRP A 42 -12.77 -5.65 -5.04
CA TRP A 42 -14.01 -6.13 -4.43
C TRP A 42 -15.19 -5.16 -4.63
N LEU A 43 -16.42 -5.71 -4.57
CA LEU A 43 -17.74 -5.05 -4.63
C LEU A 43 -18.65 -5.60 -3.50
N PRO A 44 -19.70 -4.89 -3.02
CA PRO A 44 -20.33 -3.72 -3.65
C PRO A 44 -20.02 -2.36 -3.00
N ASP A 45 -19.56 -2.31 -1.75
CA ASP A 45 -19.49 -1.05 -1.00
C ASP A 45 -18.05 -0.65 -0.66
N PHE A 46 -17.75 0.63 -0.91
CA PHE A 46 -16.44 1.32 -0.91
C PHE A 46 -15.53 1.11 -2.14
N ARG A 47 -14.78 2.17 -2.51
CA ARG A 47 -13.72 2.14 -3.53
C ARG A 47 -12.55 1.27 -3.05
N ASN A 48 -12.72 -0.06 -3.17
CA ASN A 48 -11.70 -1.07 -2.87
C ASN A 48 -10.76 -1.25 -4.07
N GLU A 49 -10.29 -0.11 -4.59
CA GLU A 49 -9.29 -0.02 -5.64
C GLU A 49 -7.93 0.17 -4.99
N VAL A 50 -6.91 -0.48 -5.53
CA VAL A 50 -5.50 -0.29 -5.11
C VAL A 50 -4.74 0.48 -6.18
N ASP A 51 -3.66 1.16 -5.80
CA ASP A 51 -2.90 1.95 -6.76
C ASP A 51 -2.33 1.11 -7.91
N PHE A 52 -1.72 -0.04 -7.60
CA PHE A 52 -1.23 -0.98 -8.60
C PHE A 52 -1.66 -2.40 -8.31
N TYR A 53 -1.91 -3.16 -9.38
CA TYR A 53 -2.30 -4.55 -9.26
C TYR A 53 -1.65 -5.42 -10.32
N ASN A 54 -1.16 -6.57 -9.91
CA ASN A 54 -0.78 -7.66 -10.81
C ASN A 54 -1.73 -8.84 -10.53
N GLY A 55 -2.66 -9.08 -11.45
CA GLY A 55 -3.70 -10.10 -11.29
C GLY A 55 -3.20 -11.54 -11.37
N GLU A 56 -2.18 -11.79 -12.20
CA GLU A 56 -1.56 -13.11 -12.37
C GLU A 56 -0.83 -13.53 -11.08
N LYS A 57 0.01 -12.64 -10.56
CA LYS A 57 0.79 -12.86 -9.34
C LYS A 57 -0.02 -12.60 -8.05
N LYS A 58 -1.22 -12.02 -8.18
CA LYS A 58 -2.11 -11.59 -7.08
C LYS A 58 -1.42 -10.66 -6.08
N ILE A 59 -0.66 -9.70 -6.61
CA ILE A 59 0.08 -8.70 -5.83
C ILE A 59 -0.63 -7.36 -5.95
N ALA A 60 -0.98 -6.76 -4.82
CA ALA A 60 -1.56 -5.43 -4.75
C ALA A 60 -0.62 -4.46 -4.04
N ILE A 61 -0.47 -3.25 -4.60
CA ILE A 61 0.40 -2.19 -4.08
C ILE A 61 -0.44 -0.96 -3.79
N GLU A 62 -0.24 -0.39 -2.60
CA GLU A 62 -0.81 0.90 -2.18
C GLU A 62 0.32 1.87 -1.81
N VAL A 63 0.24 3.10 -2.32
CA VAL A 63 1.21 4.18 -2.11
C VAL A 63 0.56 5.27 -1.26
N GLU A 64 0.77 5.16 0.05
CA GLU A 64 0.11 6.05 1.02
C GLU A 64 1.00 7.22 1.42
N LYS A 65 0.55 8.45 1.16
CA LYS A 65 1.34 9.68 1.31
C LYS A 65 0.90 10.59 2.44
N SER A 66 -0.14 10.22 3.19
CA SER A 66 -0.91 11.15 4.02
C SER A 66 -0.94 10.82 5.52
N GLU A 67 -1.72 9.86 5.97
CA GLU A 67 -2.00 9.69 7.39
C GLU A 67 -2.15 8.22 7.79
N VAL A 68 -1.85 7.90 9.06
CA VAL A 68 -1.79 6.50 9.54
C VAL A 68 -3.11 5.76 9.29
N LYS A 69 -4.27 6.44 9.47
CA LYS A 69 -5.58 5.83 9.18
C LYS A 69 -5.74 5.38 7.72
N ARG A 70 -5.02 6.01 6.78
CA ARG A 70 -5.02 5.61 5.37
C ARG A 70 -4.20 4.34 5.15
N VAL A 71 -3.08 4.18 5.86
CA VAL A 71 -2.32 2.91 5.88
C VAL A 71 -3.15 1.76 6.45
N VAL A 72 -3.90 2.01 7.54
CA VAL A 72 -4.84 1.03 8.09
C VAL A 72 -5.94 0.68 7.07
N HIS A 73 -6.46 1.68 6.35
CA HIS A 73 -7.45 1.47 5.30
C HIS A 73 -6.88 0.67 4.10
N ALA A 74 -5.66 0.98 3.66
CA ALA A 74 -4.93 0.22 2.65
C ALA A 74 -4.76 -1.25 3.08
N MET A 75 -4.36 -1.49 4.34
CA MET A 75 -4.27 -2.84 4.89
C MET A 75 -5.62 -3.56 4.91
N LEU A 76 -6.73 -2.87 5.26
CA LEU A 76 -8.08 -3.43 5.19
C LEU A 76 -8.46 -3.86 3.77
N LYS A 77 -8.13 -3.04 2.75
CA LYS A 77 -8.38 -3.41 1.35
C LYS A 77 -7.65 -4.72 0.98
N LEU A 78 -6.38 -4.85 1.36
CA LEU A 78 -5.57 -6.06 1.10
C LEU A 78 -6.17 -7.29 1.79
N VAL A 79 -6.56 -7.15 3.06
CA VAL A 79 -7.20 -8.22 3.83
C VAL A 79 -8.52 -8.62 3.18
N ASN A 80 -9.42 -7.68 2.92
CA ASN A 80 -10.73 -7.95 2.31
C ASN A 80 -10.59 -8.61 0.92
N ALA A 81 -9.66 -8.12 0.10
CA ALA A 81 -9.37 -8.68 -1.21
C ALA A 81 -8.79 -10.11 -1.17
N SER A 82 -8.20 -10.52 -0.04
CA SER A 82 -7.75 -11.90 0.19
C SER A 82 -8.86 -12.82 0.71
N MET A 83 -9.98 -12.25 1.17
CA MET A 83 -11.14 -12.95 1.73
C MET A 83 -12.26 -13.17 0.72
N THR A 84 -12.10 -12.69 -0.51
CA THR A 84 -13.07 -12.89 -1.61
C THR A 84 -13.20 -14.37 -1.96
N PHE A 85 -14.35 -14.79 -2.49
CA PHE A 85 -14.63 -16.20 -2.84
C PHE A 85 -13.52 -16.81 -3.71
N ILE A 86 -13.05 -16.05 -4.70
CA ILE A 86 -11.77 -16.29 -5.37
C ILE A 86 -10.81 -15.20 -4.88
N PRO A 87 -9.80 -15.53 -4.06
CA PRO A 87 -8.89 -14.52 -3.51
C PRO A 87 -8.21 -13.73 -4.62
N LYS A 88 -8.38 -12.41 -4.60
CA LYS A 88 -7.77 -11.48 -5.56
C LYS A 88 -6.37 -11.08 -5.14
N VAL A 89 -6.10 -11.05 -3.84
CA VAL A 89 -4.79 -10.69 -3.28
C VAL A 89 -4.23 -11.86 -2.47
N LYS A 90 -2.97 -12.17 -2.73
CA LYS A 90 -2.15 -13.13 -1.98
C LYS A 90 -0.97 -12.44 -1.31
N TYR A 91 -0.44 -11.38 -1.92
CA TYR A 91 0.65 -10.57 -1.38
C TYR A 91 0.31 -9.07 -1.46
N GLY A 92 0.65 -8.34 -0.41
CA GLY A 92 0.48 -6.89 -0.35
C GLY A 92 1.81 -6.15 -0.32
N VAL A 93 1.84 -4.95 -0.88
CA VAL A 93 2.93 -4.00 -0.72
C VAL A 93 2.36 -2.66 -0.28
N LEU A 94 2.86 -2.12 0.82
CA LEU A 94 2.53 -0.78 1.29
C LEU A 94 3.78 0.10 1.12
N VAL A 95 3.68 1.12 0.29
CA VAL A 95 4.72 2.13 0.11
C VAL A 95 4.33 3.37 0.90
N ILE A 96 5.09 3.68 1.96
CA ILE A 96 4.73 4.71 2.94
C ILE A 96 5.91 5.62 3.28
N PRO A 97 5.69 6.88 3.68
CA PRO A 97 6.76 7.74 4.14
C PRO A 97 7.22 7.34 5.55
N GLU A 98 8.52 7.52 5.83
CA GLU A 98 9.06 7.39 7.19
C GLU A 98 8.43 8.42 8.15
N VAL A 99 8.34 9.65 7.66
CA VAL A 99 7.80 10.80 8.37
C VAL A 99 6.74 11.50 7.55
N TYR A 100 5.69 11.97 8.22
CA TYR A 100 4.66 12.77 7.57
C TYR A 100 4.77 14.24 7.97
N ALA A 101 4.89 15.11 6.96
CA ALA A 101 4.74 16.54 7.13
C ALA A 101 3.25 16.89 7.08
N ARG A 102 2.67 17.22 8.24
CA ARG A 102 1.31 17.76 8.26
C ARG A 102 1.26 19.09 7.49
N HIS A 103 0.08 19.53 7.08
CA HIS A 103 -0.09 20.90 6.54
C HIS A 103 0.48 21.99 7.47
N SER A 104 0.51 21.74 8.78
CA SER A 104 1.14 22.61 9.78
C SER A 104 2.68 22.53 9.84
N ARG A 105 3.33 21.80 8.91
CA ARG A 105 4.78 21.50 8.86
C ARG A 105 5.33 20.74 10.07
N LYS A 106 4.49 20.38 11.05
CA LYS A 106 4.88 19.49 12.15
C LYS A 106 5.17 18.10 11.59
N ILE A 107 6.40 17.63 11.83
CA ILE A 107 6.85 16.29 11.50
C ILE A 107 6.27 15.33 12.53
N SER A 108 5.50 14.35 12.07
CA SER A 108 5.01 13.26 12.91
C SER A 108 5.83 12.00 12.63
N PRO A 109 6.24 11.22 13.66
CA PRO A 109 6.89 9.93 13.47
C PRO A 109 5.84 8.94 12.96
N PHE A 110 5.65 8.92 11.64
CA PHE A 110 4.55 8.25 10.97
C PHE A 110 4.75 6.74 11.01
N PHE A 111 5.92 6.28 10.55
CA PHE A 111 6.19 4.86 10.47
C PHE A 111 6.22 4.16 11.84
N SER A 112 6.70 4.84 12.89
CA SER A 112 6.70 4.27 14.24
C SER A 112 5.28 4.03 14.77
N ARG A 113 4.30 4.86 14.37
CA ARG A 113 2.88 4.63 14.69
C ARG A 113 2.31 3.48 13.87
N VAL A 114 2.57 3.43 12.56
CA VAL A 114 2.16 2.32 11.67
C VAL A 114 2.65 0.97 12.21
N LYS A 115 3.92 0.88 12.63
CA LYS A 115 4.52 -0.33 13.24
C LYS A 115 3.78 -0.82 14.48
N LYS A 116 3.15 0.08 15.25
CA LYS A 116 2.36 -0.27 16.44
C LYS A 116 0.91 -0.59 16.11
N GLU A 117 0.30 0.19 15.24
CA GLU A 117 -1.12 0.08 14.92
C GLU A 117 -1.45 -1.13 14.04
N LEU A 118 -0.64 -1.46 13.03
CA LEU A 118 -0.97 -2.59 12.14
C LEU A 118 -1.03 -3.94 12.89
N PRO A 119 -0.06 -4.32 13.73
CA PRO A 119 -0.21 -5.53 14.53
C PRO A 119 -1.41 -5.47 15.47
N PHE A 120 -1.65 -4.33 16.13
CA PHE A 120 -2.79 -4.16 17.03
C PHE A 120 -4.13 -4.48 16.35
N TYR A 121 -4.37 -3.94 15.15
CA TYR A 121 -5.62 -4.16 14.41
C TYR A 121 -5.68 -5.52 13.71
N PHE A 122 -4.59 -6.00 13.11
CA PHE A 122 -4.66 -7.11 12.15
C PHE A 122 -4.04 -8.43 12.62
N GLN A 123 -3.28 -8.46 13.71
CA GLN A 123 -2.62 -9.70 14.17
C GLN A 123 -3.62 -10.84 14.44
N LYS A 124 -4.87 -10.50 14.81
CA LYS A 124 -5.94 -11.47 15.09
C LYS A 124 -6.81 -11.77 13.88
N ILE A 125 -6.73 -10.97 12.81
CA ILE A 125 -7.58 -11.12 11.62
C ILE A 125 -6.87 -11.97 10.58
N ILE A 126 -5.59 -11.69 10.33
CA ILE A 126 -4.80 -12.33 9.27
C ILE A 126 -4.70 -13.87 9.43
N PRO A 127 -4.40 -14.42 10.63
CA PRO A 127 -4.11 -15.85 10.74
C PRO A 127 -5.32 -16.77 10.61
N TYR A 128 -6.54 -16.25 10.83
CA TYR A 128 -7.71 -17.10 11.04
C TYR A 128 -8.69 -17.10 9.88
N ASN A 129 -8.71 -16.05 9.05
CA ASN A 129 -9.79 -15.85 8.08
C ASN A 129 -9.35 -15.23 6.74
N CYS A 130 -8.06 -15.15 6.42
CA CYS A 130 -7.62 -14.49 5.19
C CYS A 130 -6.57 -15.29 4.40
N ASN A 131 -6.57 -15.16 3.08
CA ASN A 131 -5.58 -15.82 2.19
C ASN A 131 -4.33 -14.95 1.95
N LEU A 132 -4.19 -13.83 2.67
CA LEU A 132 -3.05 -12.94 2.57
C LEU A 132 -1.83 -13.59 3.22
N GLN A 133 -0.80 -13.88 2.43
CA GLN A 133 0.38 -14.61 2.90
C GLN A 133 1.45 -13.71 3.48
N ASP A 134 1.70 -12.56 2.87
CA ASP A 134 2.66 -11.59 3.39
C ASP A 134 2.31 -10.17 2.92
N VAL A 135 2.79 -9.20 3.71
CA VAL A 135 2.76 -7.78 3.38
C VAL A 135 4.15 -7.19 3.57
N LEU A 136 4.72 -6.70 2.47
CA LEU A 136 5.95 -5.93 2.46
C LEU A 136 5.65 -4.46 2.69
N ILE A 137 6.34 -3.83 3.63
CA ILE A 137 6.23 -2.39 3.86
C ILE A 137 7.50 -1.70 3.35
N ILE A 138 7.40 -0.95 2.26
CA ILE A 138 8.49 -0.12 1.77
C ILE A 138 8.33 1.27 2.38
N VAL A 139 9.34 1.70 3.11
CA VAL A 139 9.37 2.99 3.77
C VAL A 139 10.30 3.89 2.98
N TYR A 140 9.83 5.06 2.58
CA TYR A 140 10.67 6.05 1.93
C TYR A 140 10.91 7.26 2.82
N THR A 141 12.16 7.72 2.83
CA THR A 141 12.57 8.96 3.48
C THR A 141 12.84 10.00 2.40
N PRO A 142 12.18 11.17 2.43
CA PRO A 142 12.52 12.25 1.52
C PRO A 142 14.00 12.62 1.68
N SER A 143 14.77 12.61 0.59
CA SER A 143 16.11 13.20 0.61
C SER A 143 15.99 14.69 0.92
N LEU A 144 16.87 15.19 1.79
CA LEU A 144 16.98 16.61 2.15
C LEU A 144 17.82 17.41 1.13
N GLU A 145 18.34 16.74 0.11
CA GLU A 145 19.05 17.33 -1.03
C GLU A 145 18.07 18.01 -2.01
#